data_AF-A0A662XMP6-F1
#
_entry.id   AF-A0A662XMP6-F1
#
_cell.length_a   1.000
_cell.length_b   1.000
_cell.length_c   1.000
_cell.angle_alpha   90.00
_cell.angle_beta   90.00
_cell.angle_gamma   90.00
#
_symmetry.space_group_name_H-M   'P 1'
#
loop_
_entity.id
_entity.type
_entity.pdbx_description
1 polymer ?
#
loop_
_entity_poly.entity_id
_entity_poly.type
_entity_poly.pdbx_seq_one_letter_code
_entity_poly.pdbx_strand_id
1 'polypeptide(L)'
;MPRWPHQPPHASAGFDARAWCDDHICVEPDVGSRLDETALALRSARVQVLGPDACNEDKFTAWFTRGKAPGLLWDLDTATVSMPADKIAKAVDRLRAMLQSGTTTRKTLNELMGSFRHVCTCVRSASAFSQRLGELCRTAGRRGSVTTTDAARDDLRWFLAILRTARLNAIPLDRFAATQPPTWYIMMDASDRGLRALWPTRREYLQVEFND
;
A
#
# COMPACT_ATOMS: atom_id res chain seq x y z
N MET A 1 -25.49 -2.57 11.37
CA MET A 1 -25.57 -1.75 10.15
C MET A 1 -27.03 -1.53 9.80
N PRO A 2 -27.42 -0.33 9.39
CA PRO A 2 -28.77 -0.06 8.91
C PRO A 2 -29.10 -0.97 7.72
N ARG A 3 -30.40 -1.26 7.55
CA ARG A 3 -30.94 -2.10 6.48
C ARG A 3 -32.07 -1.36 5.78
N TRP A 4 -32.10 -1.42 4.46
CA TRP A 4 -33.10 -0.72 3.63
C TRP A 4 -34.01 -1.74 2.91
N PRO A 5 -35.25 -1.35 2.55
CA PRO A 5 -36.09 -2.18 1.69
C PRO A 5 -35.39 -2.48 0.36
N HIS A 6 -35.37 -3.75 -0.06
CA HIS A 6 -34.69 -4.23 -1.28
C HIS A 6 -33.16 -4.06 -1.31
N GLN A 7 -32.49 -3.97 -0.14
CA GLN A 7 -31.03 -3.90 -0.05
C GLN A 7 -30.35 -5.05 -0.82
N PRO A 8 -29.54 -4.75 -1.85
CA PRO A 8 -28.84 -5.79 -2.59
C PRO A 8 -27.72 -6.41 -1.73
N PRO A 9 -27.34 -7.69 -1.94
CA PRO A 9 -26.38 -8.39 -1.10
C PRO A 9 -25.04 -7.66 -0.92
N HIS A 10 -24.54 -6.99 -1.96
CA HIS A 10 -23.27 -6.25 -1.91
C HIS A 10 -23.32 -5.00 -1.01
N ALA A 11 -24.51 -4.46 -0.76
CA ALA A 11 -24.71 -3.31 0.13
C ALA A 11 -24.89 -3.72 1.60
N SER A 12 -24.88 -5.03 1.91
CA SER A 12 -25.02 -5.58 3.28
C SER A 12 -23.67 -5.84 3.98
N ALA A 13 -22.56 -5.73 3.24
CA ALA A 13 -21.22 -5.90 3.78
C ALA A 13 -20.77 -4.70 4.63
N GLY A 14 -19.81 -4.95 5.53
CA GLY A 14 -19.13 -3.91 6.31
C GLY A 14 -18.48 -2.83 5.44
N PHE A 15 -18.15 -1.69 6.04
CA PHE A 15 -17.46 -0.60 5.34
C PHE A 15 -16.03 -1.01 5.00
N ASP A 16 -15.56 -0.64 3.81
CA ASP A 16 -14.16 -0.85 3.42
C ASP A 16 -13.39 0.47 3.55
N ALA A 17 -12.62 0.56 4.64
CA ALA A 17 -11.76 1.69 4.92
C ALA A 17 -10.31 1.24 4.95
N ARG A 18 -9.45 1.91 4.18
CA ARG A 18 -8.00 1.71 4.23
C ARG A 18 -7.32 2.94 4.84
N ALA A 19 -6.55 2.71 5.89
CA ALA A 19 -5.72 3.71 6.54
C ALA A 19 -4.24 3.47 6.22
N TRP A 20 -3.51 4.54 5.97
CA TRP A 20 -2.05 4.51 6.00
C TRP A 20 -1.53 5.82 6.58
N CYS A 21 -0.90 5.74 7.75
CA CYS A 21 -0.65 6.89 8.63
C CYS A 21 -1.95 7.66 8.91
N ASP A 22 -2.11 8.83 8.31
CA ASP A 22 -3.17 9.82 8.53
C ASP A 22 -4.23 9.85 7.42
N ASP A 23 -3.89 9.42 6.20
CA ASP A 23 -4.82 9.39 5.09
C ASP A 23 -5.71 8.14 5.12
N HIS A 24 -7.01 8.36 4.91
CA HIS A 24 -8.03 7.32 4.84
C HIS A 24 -8.69 7.32 3.46
N ILE A 25 -8.98 6.12 2.93
CA ILE A 25 -9.73 5.93 1.68
C ILE A 25 -10.94 5.08 2.01
N CYS A 26 -12.12 5.52 1.59
CA CYS A 26 -13.36 4.75 1.63
C CYS A 26 -13.81 4.42 0.20
N VAL A 27 -14.23 3.18 -0.02
CA VAL A 27 -14.77 2.73 -1.31
C VAL A 27 -16.09 2.05 -1.06
N GLU A 28 -17.17 2.60 -1.61
CA GLU A 28 -18.53 2.25 -1.23
C GLU A 28 -19.47 2.26 -2.45
N PRO A 29 -20.40 1.31 -2.58
CA PRO A 29 -21.46 1.39 -3.56
C PRO A 29 -22.41 2.55 -3.26
N ASP A 30 -22.75 3.31 -4.30
CA ASP A 30 -23.69 4.44 -4.26
C ASP A 30 -25.14 3.92 -4.22
N VAL A 31 -25.58 3.52 -3.03
CA VAL A 31 -26.90 2.96 -2.78
C VAL A 31 -27.49 3.59 -1.53
N GLY A 32 -28.63 4.27 -1.68
CA GLY A 32 -29.34 4.90 -0.56
C GLY A 32 -28.45 5.90 0.19
N SER A 33 -28.43 5.81 1.53
CA SER A 33 -27.63 6.67 2.42
C SER A 33 -26.20 6.17 2.64
N ARG A 34 -25.75 5.13 1.94
CA ARG A 34 -24.53 4.41 2.29
C ARG A 34 -23.25 5.27 2.20
N LEU A 35 -23.16 6.16 1.22
CA LEU A 35 -22.04 7.11 1.10
C LEU A 35 -22.00 8.07 2.29
N ASP A 36 -23.15 8.65 2.65
CA ASP A 36 -23.27 9.58 3.77
C ASP A 36 -22.97 8.92 5.12
N GLU A 37 -23.49 7.71 5.32
CA GLU A 37 -23.23 6.89 6.50
C GLU A 37 -21.76 6.53 6.64
N THR A 38 -21.10 6.17 5.55
CA THR A 38 -19.67 5.86 5.57
C THR A 38 -18.85 7.11 5.89
N ALA A 39 -19.19 8.26 5.29
CA ALA A 39 -18.53 9.52 5.56
C ALA A 39 -18.73 9.95 7.03
N LEU A 40 -19.92 9.78 7.58
CA LEU A 40 -20.22 10.04 8.99
C LEU A 40 -19.46 9.09 9.91
N ALA A 41 -19.46 7.79 9.61
CA ALA A 41 -18.76 6.78 10.39
C ALA A 41 -17.24 7.06 10.45
N LEU A 42 -16.63 7.43 9.33
CA LEU A 42 -15.22 7.81 9.29
C LEU A 42 -14.94 9.04 10.16
N ARG A 43 -15.77 10.08 10.06
CA ARG A 43 -15.63 11.29 10.91
C ARG A 43 -15.79 10.96 12.39
N SER A 44 -16.81 10.18 12.74
CA SER A 44 -17.05 9.76 14.13
C SER A 44 -15.87 8.94 14.68
N ALA A 45 -15.35 7.98 13.91
CA ALA A 45 -14.19 7.19 14.30
C ALA A 45 -12.95 8.08 14.51
N ARG A 46 -12.71 9.04 13.60
CA ARG A 46 -11.58 9.96 13.71
C ARG A 46 -11.69 10.85 14.95
N VAL A 47 -12.87 11.39 15.23
CA VAL A 47 -13.12 12.21 16.44
C VAL A 47 -12.96 11.39 17.72
N GLN A 48 -13.46 10.16 17.75
CA GLN A 48 -13.34 9.28 18.92
C GLN A 48 -11.89 8.89 19.21
N VAL A 49 -11.08 8.63 18.18
CA VAL A 49 -9.70 8.15 18.35
C VAL A 49 -8.70 9.30 18.52
N LEU A 50 -8.86 10.39 17.78
CA LEU A 50 -7.86 11.47 17.69
C LEU A 50 -8.34 12.79 18.32
N GLY A 51 -9.60 12.87 18.75
CA GLY A 51 -10.19 14.07 19.36
C GLY A 51 -10.99 14.94 18.37
N PRO A 52 -11.76 15.92 18.88
CA PRO A 52 -12.67 16.74 18.09
C PRO A 52 -12.00 17.53 16.96
N ASP A 53 -10.73 17.93 17.15
CA ASP A 53 -9.98 18.73 16.16
C ASP A 53 -9.32 17.88 15.06
N ALA A 54 -9.50 16.56 15.08
CA ALA A 54 -8.86 15.67 14.13
C ALA A 54 -9.51 15.71 12.73
N CYS A 55 -10.77 16.12 12.63
CA CYS A 55 -11.46 16.25 11.36
C CYS A 55 -11.21 17.62 10.71
N ASN A 56 -10.35 17.64 9.70
CA ASN A 56 -10.21 18.79 8.80
C ASN A 56 -11.12 18.59 7.59
N GLU A 57 -12.29 19.25 7.59
CA GLU A 57 -13.30 19.13 6.52
C GLU A 57 -12.76 19.57 5.14
N ASP A 58 -11.87 20.55 5.08
CA ASP A 58 -11.29 21.04 3.82
C ASP A 58 -10.41 19.99 3.11
N LYS A 59 -9.99 18.95 3.84
CA LYS A 59 -9.18 17.85 3.31
C LYS A 59 -10.02 16.66 2.83
N PHE A 60 -11.33 16.64 3.06
CA PHE A 60 -12.19 15.60 2.52
C PHE A 60 -12.43 15.86 1.03
N THR A 61 -12.23 14.83 0.23
CA THR A 61 -12.52 14.87 -1.21
C THR A 61 -13.96 14.42 -1.46
N ALA A 62 -14.60 15.01 -2.47
CA ALA A 62 -15.89 14.51 -2.96
C ALA A 62 -15.76 13.05 -3.44
N TRP A 63 -16.88 12.32 -3.38
CA TRP A 63 -17.00 10.98 -3.95
C TRP A 63 -16.80 11.01 -5.47
N PHE A 64 -16.19 9.97 -6.02
CA PHE A 64 -15.97 9.82 -7.46
C PHE A 64 -15.94 8.34 -7.86
N THR A 65 -16.25 8.05 -9.13
CA THR A 65 -16.06 6.71 -9.72
C THR A 65 -14.72 6.58 -10.44
N ARG A 66 -14.23 7.66 -11.05
CA ARG A 66 -12.88 7.74 -11.62
C ARG A 66 -12.16 8.96 -11.08
N GLY A 67 -10.95 8.79 -10.57
CA GLY A 67 -10.26 9.91 -9.94
C GLY A 67 -8.90 9.55 -9.35
N LYS A 68 -8.33 10.52 -8.64
CA LYS A 68 -7.03 10.40 -8.01
C LYS A 68 -7.16 10.52 -6.50
N ALA A 69 -6.80 9.48 -5.77
CA ALA A 69 -6.84 9.46 -4.31
C ALA A 69 -5.75 8.58 -3.71
N PRO A 70 -5.30 8.95 -2.50
CA PRO A 70 -4.00 9.55 -2.21
C PRO A 70 -2.95 9.34 -3.32
N GLY A 71 -3.21 9.97 -4.46
CA GLY A 71 -2.32 10.00 -5.62
C GLY A 71 -2.10 8.67 -6.34
N LEU A 72 -2.98 7.68 -6.14
CA LEU A 72 -3.20 6.58 -7.06
C LEU A 72 -4.38 6.93 -7.97
N LEU A 73 -4.42 6.36 -9.17
CA LEU A 73 -5.54 6.48 -10.09
C LEU A 73 -6.52 5.35 -9.78
N TRP A 74 -7.77 5.69 -9.54
CA TRP A 74 -8.86 4.77 -9.25
C TRP A 74 -9.85 4.81 -10.40
N ASP A 75 -10.24 3.64 -10.87
CA ASP A 75 -11.28 3.45 -11.87
C ASP A 75 -12.24 2.38 -11.34
N LEU A 76 -13.32 2.82 -10.71
CA LEU A 76 -14.32 1.93 -10.12
C LEU A 76 -15.21 1.28 -11.20
N ASP A 77 -15.27 1.83 -12.41
CA ASP A 77 -16.02 1.23 -13.51
C ASP A 77 -15.33 -0.03 -14.02
N THR A 78 -14.00 -0.02 -14.08
CA THR A 78 -13.20 -1.21 -14.38
C THR A 78 -12.76 -1.98 -13.14
N ALA A 79 -13.13 -1.49 -11.94
CA ALA A 79 -12.67 -1.99 -10.64
C ALA A 79 -11.15 -2.15 -10.58
N THR A 80 -10.41 -1.10 -10.95
CA THR A 80 -8.94 -1.11 -10.93
C THR A 80 -8.33 0.11 -10.22
N VAL A 81 -7.11 -0.09 -9.71
CA VAL A 81 -6.25 0.94 -9.12
C VAL A 81 -4.89 0.92 -9.83
N SER A 82 -4.34 2.09 -10.15
CA SER A 82 -3.06 2.23 -10.83
C SER A 82 -2.16 3.23 -10.12
N MET A 83 -0.86 2.94 -10.05
CA MET A 83 0.16 3.91 -9.68
C MET A 83 0.57 4.70 -10.93
N PRO A 84 0.34 6.03 -10.98
CA PRO A 84 0.65 6.79 -12.18
C PRO A 84 2.16 6.80 -12.50
N ALA A 85 2.47 6.89 -13.80
CA ALA A 85 3.83 6.66 -14.32
C ALA A 85 4.88 7.65 -13.78
N ASP A 86 4.48 8.90 -13.54
CA ASP A 86 5.32 9.94 -12.92
C ASP A 86 5.76 9.53 -11.50
N LYS A 87 4.87 8.89 -10.74
CA LYS A 87 5.20 8.38 -9.40
C LYS A 87 6.12 7.16 -9.46
N ILE A 88 5.93 6.28 -10.44
CA ILE A 88 6.83 5.14 -10.66
C ILE A 88 8.24 5.66 -10.99
N ALA A 89 8.35 6.56 -11.96
CA ALA A 89 9.63 7.19 -12.33
C ALA A 89 10.29 7.86 -11.11
N LYS A 90 9.54 8.67 -10.35
CA LYS A 90 10.04 9.33 -9.15
C LYS A 90 10.53 8.35 -8.07
N ALA A 91 9.85 7.23 -7.89
CA ALA A 91 10.29 6.19 -6.94
C ALA A 91 11.59 5.52 -7.41
N VAL A 92 11.69 5.20 -8.70
CA VAL A 92 12.90 4.62 -9.32
C VAL A 92 14.08 5.59 -9.22
N ASP A 93 13.89 6.88 -9.47
CA ASP A 93 14.95 7.88 -9.41
C ASP A 93 15.48 8.05 -7.99
N ARG A 94 14.58 8.12 -7.00
CA ARG A 94 14.96 8.18 -5.57
C ARG A 94 15.74 6.95 -5.13
N LEU A 95 15.31 5.76 -5.56
CA LEU A 95 16.01 4.51 -5.31
C LEU A 95 17.42 4.52 -5.88
N ARG A 96 17.57 4.88 -7.16
CA ARG A 96 18.87 4.94 -7.84
C ARG A 96 19.81 5.95 -7.17
N ALA A 97 19.30 7.14 -6.86
CA ALA A 97 20.07 8.17 -6.17
C ALA A 97 20.58 7.68 -4.80
N MET A 98 19.74 7.01 -4.01
CA MET A 98 20.15 6.48 -2.71
C MET A 98 21.07 5.26 -2.82
N LEU A 99 20.90 4.41 -3.84
CA LEU A 99 21.82 3.29 -4.10
C LEU A 99 23.22 3.76 -4.50
N GLN A 100 23.31 4.88 -5.23
CA GLN A 100 24.57 5.51 -5.63
C GLN A 100 25.22 6.28 -4.47
N SER A 101 24.43 6.79 -3.55
CA SER A 101 24.90 7.55 -2.39
C SER A 101 25.26 6.60 -1.23
N GLY A 102 26.54 6.54 -0.85
CA GLY A 102 26.98 5.76 0.32
C GLY A 102 26.35 6.20 1.65
N THR A 103 25.79 7.41 1.68
CA THR A 103 25.08 7.98 2.83
C THR A 103 23.71 8.52 2.43
N THR A 104 22.81 8.70 3.39
CA THR A 104 21.47 9.27 3.19
C THR A 104 21.12 10.22 4.32
N THR A 105 20.04 10.96 4.19
CA THR A 105 19.51 11.83 5.25
C THR A 105 18.12 11.37 5.67
N ARG A 106 17.68 11.79 6.86
CA ARG A 106 16.30 11.53 7.32
C ARG A 106 15.26 12.09 6.34
N LYS A 107 15.53 13.23 5.71
CA LYS A 107 14.65 13.81 4.69
C LYS A 107 14.54 12.89 3.47
N THR A 108 15.68 12.45 2.93
CA THR A 108 15.72 11.52 1.78
C THR A 108 15.00 10.22 2.09
N LEU A 109 15.22 9.66 3.29
CA LEU A 109 14.53 8.45 3.75
C LEU A 109 13.01 8.64 3.85
N ASN A 110 12.55 9.74 4.46
CA ASN A 110 11.11 10.04 4.55
C ASN A 110 10.47 10.23 3.18
N GLU A 111 11.15 10.94 2.28
CA GLU A 111 10.69 11.11 0.90
C GLU A 111 10.58 9.78 0.15
N LEU A 112 11.57 8.90 0.33
CA LEU A 112 11.59 7.56 -0.26
C LEU A 112 10.48 6.67 0.32
N MET A 113 10.32 6.66 1.64
CA MET A 113 9.24 5.95 2.32
C MET A 113 7.86 6.43 1.86
N GLY A 114 7.70 7.73 1.62
CA GLY A 114 6.49 8.29 1.02
C GLY A 114 6.23 7.78 -0.41
N SER A 115 7.28 7.57 -1.21
CA SER A 115 7.15 6.90 -2.52
C SER A 115 6.74 5.42 -2.36
N PHE A 116 7.35 4.70 -1.42
CA PHE A 116 7.07 3.28 -1.18
C PHE A 116 5.68 3.00 -0.64
N ARG A 117 5.07 3.96 0.08
CA ARG A 117 3.66 3.88 0.45
C ARG A 117 2.80 3.46 -0.75
N HIS A 118 2.93 4.15 -1.88
CA HIS A 118 2.13 3.86 -3.07
C HIS A 118 2.43 2.48 -3.65
N VAL A 119 3.70 2.05 -3.60
CA VAL A 119 4.12 0.72 -4.03
C VAL A 119 3.52 -0.35 -3.12
N CYS A 120 3.58 -0.19 -1.80
CA CYS A 120 3.05 -1.13 -0.81
C CYS A 120 1.51 -1.21 -0.82
N THR A 121 0.83 -0.11 -1.16
CA THR A 121 -0.61 -0.13 -1.43
C THR A 121 -0.90 -1.06 -2.62
N CYS A 122 -0.13 -0.94 -3.71
CA CYS A 122 -0.28 -1.74 -4.93
C CYS A 122 0.22 -3.19 -4.80
N VAL A 123 1.27 -3.41 -4.02
CA VAL A 123 1.98 -4.69 -3.83
C VAL A 123 2.18 -4.89 -2.33
N ARG A 124 1.19 -5.47 -1.66
CA ARG A 124 1.16 -5.61 -0.20
C ARG A 124 2.40 -6.30 0.38
N SER A 125 2.93 -7.32 -0.30
CA SER A 125 4.15 -8.03 0.09
C SER A 125 5.40 -7.13 0.11
N ALA A 126 5.41 -6.02 -0.64
CA ALA A 126 6.52 -5.07 -0.64
C ALA A 126 6.73 -4.40 0.72
N SER A 127 5.70 -4.36 1.57
CA SER A 127 5.80 -3.79 2.93
C SER A 127 6.85 -4.50 3.81
N ALA A 128 7.16 -5.77 3.54
CA ALA A 128 8.18 -6.52 4.27
C ALA A 128 9.58 -5.87 4.15
N PHE A 129 9.89 -5.28 3.00
CA PHE A 129 11.18 -4.62 2.72
C PHE A 129 11.27 -3.20 3.28
N SER A 130 10.29 -2.75 4.06
CA SER A 130 10.26 -1.38 4.63
C SER A 130 10.86 -1.30 6.04
N GLN A 131 11.07 -2.44 6.70
CA GLN A 131 11.46 -2.47 8.12
C GLN A 131 12.86 -1.90 8.36
N ARG A 132 13.87 -2.37 7.60
CA ARG A 132 15.27 -1.96 7.80
C ARG A 132 15.48 -0.50 7.39
N LEU A 133 14.77 -0.04 6.38
CA LEU A 133 14.73 1.38 6.01
C LEU A 133 14.06 2.24 7.07
N GLY A 134 13.00 1.73 7.70
CA GLY A 134 12.36 2.37 8.86
C GLY A 134 13.32 2.49 10.05
N GLU A 135 14.11 1.45 10.33
CA GLU A 135 15.17 1.47 11.35
C GLU A 135 16.23 2.52 11.04
N LEU A 136 16.73 2.54 9.79
CA LEU A 136 17.68 3.54 9.34
C LEU A 136 17.12 4.97 9.48
N CYS A 137 15.82 5.14 9.24
CA CYS A 137 15.15 6.42 9.42
C CYS A 137 15.01 6.83 10.89
N ARG A 138 14.92 5.86 11.81
CA ARG A 138 14.92 6.11 13.26
C ARG A 138 16.30 6.51 13.76
N THR A 139 17.36 5.85 13.27
CA THR A 139 18.75 6.12 13.66
C THR A 139 19.33 7.39 13.02
N ALA A 140 18.84 7.79 11.84
CA ALA A 140 19.24 9.03 11.20
C ALA A 140 18.91 10.24 12.10
N GLY A 141 19.92 10.97 12.55
CA GLY A 141 19.74 12.21 13.33
C GLY A 141 18.84 13.23 12.60
N ARG A 142 18.22 14.15 13.35
CA ARG A 142 17.35 15.21 12.76
C ARG A 142 18.13 16.12 11.81
N ARG A 143 19.43 16.30 12.04
CA ARG A 143 20.39 17.00 11.19
C ARG A 143 21.58 16.07 10.96
N GLY A 144 22.01 15.91 9.71
CA GLY A 144 23.14 15.06 9.33
C GLY A 144 22.78 13.91 8.40
N SER A 145 23.83 13.18 7.97
CA SER A 145 23.73 12.00 7.12
C SER A 145 24.05 10.73 7.90
N VAL A 146 23.42 9.62 7.53
CA VAL A 146 23.70 8.27 8.04
C VAL A 146 24.21 7.39 6.90
N THR A 147 25.13 6.49 7.18
CA THR A 147 25.58 5.50 6.20
C THR A 147 24.45 4.54 5.87
N THR A 148 24.24 4.28 4.58
CA THR A 148 23.28 3.27 4.13
C THR A 148 23.86 1.89 4.43
N THR A 149 23.26 1.13 5.34
CA THR A 149 23.70 -0.24 5.67
C THR A 149 23.50 -1.18 4.48
N ASP A 150 24.27 -2.27 4.42
CA ASP A 150 24.14 -3.26 3.34
C ASP A 150 22.76 -3.89 3.32
N ALA A 151 22.23 -4.21 4.50
CA ALA A 151 20.88 -4.75 4.67
C ALA A 151 19.79 -3.78 4.17
N ALA A 152 19.96 -2.46 4.36
CA ALA A 152 19.06 -1.45 3.80
C ALA A 152 19.25 -1.33 2.28
N ARG A 153 20.47 -1.48 1.78
CA ARG A 153 20.75 -1.48 0.33
C ARG A 153 20.05 -2.65 -0.37
N ASP A 154 19.95 -3.81 0.27
CA ASP A 154 19.21 -4.95 -0.26
C ASP A 154 17.70 -4.68 -0.34
N ASP A 155 17.12 -4.05 0.68
CA ASP A 155 15.72 -3.61 0.63
C ASP A 155 15.47 -2.64 -0.53
N LEU A 156 16.40 -1.69 -0.78
CA LEU A 156 16.32 -0.79 -1.94
C LEU A 156 16.36 -1.57 -3.26
N ARG A 157 17.21 -2.59 -3.38
CA ARG A 157 17.30 -3.46 -4.57
C ARG A 157 16.01 -4.25 -4.78
N TRP A 158 15.42 -4.77 -3.71
CA TRP A 158 14.11 -5.43 -3.77
C TRP A 158 13.00 -4.50 -4.26
N PHE A 159 12.92 -3.29 -3.72
CA PHE A 159 11.97 -2.28 -4.21
C PHE A 159 12.19 -1.93 -5.69
N LEU A 160 13.46 -1.82 -6.12
CA LEU A 160 13.77 -1.58 -7.52
C LEU A 160 13.35 -2.75 -8.42
N ALA A 161 13.53 -3.99 -7.98
CA ALA A 161 13.06 -5.18 -8.68
C ALA A 161 11.53 -5.20 -8.78
N ILE A 162 10.82 -4.89 -7.69
CA ILE A 162 9.36 -4.81 -7.65
C ILE A 162 8.86 -3.73 -8.63
N LEU A 163 9.43 -2.53 -8.63
CA LEU A 163 9.03 -1.46 -9.54
C LEU A 163 9.24 -1.81 -11.02
N ARG A 164 10.16 -2.73 -11.33
CA ARG A 164 10.44 -3.19 -12.70
C ARG A 164 9.52 -4.34 -13.13
N THR A 165 9.14 -5.22 -12.22
CA THR A 165 8.42 -6.46 -12.56
C THR A 165 6.93 -6.41 -12.22
N ALA A 166 6.55 -5.66 -11.20
CA ALA A 166 5.17 -5.59 -10.77
C ALA A 166 4.32 -4.81 -11.78
N ARG A 167 3.14 -5.36 -12.08
CA ARG A 167 2.09 -4.60 -12.79
C ARG A 167 1.45 -3.64 -11.79
N LEU A 168 2.00 -2.43 -11.70
CA LEU A 168 1.50 -1.36 -10.84
C LEU A 168 0.33 -0.59 -11.47
N ASN A 169 -0.07 -0.95 -12.70
CA ASN A 169 -1.19 -0.39 -13.43
C ASN A 169 -2.31 -1.42 -13.56
N ALA A 170 -3.55 -0.95 -13.49
CA ALA A 170 -4.77 -1.74 -13.60
C ALA A 170 -4.82 -2.91 -12.60
N ILE A 171 -4.44 -2.65 -11.35
CA ILE A 171 -4.49 -3.65 -10.28
C ILE A 171 -5.96 -3.84 -9.88
N PRO A 172 -6.49 -5.07 -9.91
CA PRO A 172 -7.86 -5.32 -9.48
C PRO A 172 -8.15 -4.79 -8.07
N LEU A 173 -9.26 -4.08 -7.93
CA LEU A 173 -9.75 -3.49 -6.68
C LEU A 173 -10.02 -4.56 -5.63
N ASP A 174 -10.32 -5.79 -6.04
CA ASP A 174 -10.51 -6.94 -5.14
C ASP A 174 -9.27 -7.26 -4.29
N ARG A 175 -8.05 -6.93 -4.75
CA ARG A 175 -6.83 -7.01 -3.93
C ARG A 175 -6.80 -5.95 -2.83
N PHE A 176 -7.57 -4.89 -3.03
CA PHE A 176 -7.80 -3.79 -2.09
C PHE A 176 -9.09 -3.93 -1.32
N ALA A 177 -9.91 -4.94 -1.55
CA ALA A 177 -11.07 -5.22 -0.70
C ALA A 177 -10.84 -6.53 0.06
N ALA A 178 -11.23 -6.59 1.34
CA ALA A 178 -11.10 -7.81 2.14
C ALA A 178 -12.16 -8.87 1.77
N THR A 179 -12.44 -9.05 0.48
CA THR A 179 -13.68 -9.69 -0.01
C THR A 179 -13.47 -11.02 -0.72
N GLN A 180 -12.25 -11.52 -0.93
CA GLN A 180 -12.06 -12.84 -1.52
C GLN A 180 -11.28 -13.82 -0.63
N PRO A 181 -11.75 -15.08 -0.52
CA PRO A 181 -10.86 -16.18 -0.13
C PRO A 181 -9.72 -16.27 -1.16
N PRO A 182 -8.50 -16.62 -0.75
CA PRO A 182 -7.34 -16.63 -1.64
C PRO A 182 -7.60 -17.51 -2.85
N THR A 183 -7.49 -16.93 -4.05
CA THR A 183 -7.63 -17.68 -5.32
C THR A 183 -6.60 -18.80 -5.43
N TRP A 184 -5.43 -18.60 -4.82
CA TRP A 184 -4.31 -19.52 -4.83
C TRP A 184 -3.74 -19.67 -3.42
N TYR A 185 -3.65 -20.91 -2.95
CA TYR A 185 -2.97 -21.26 -1.71
C TYR A 185 -1.55 -21.68 -2.05
N ILE A 186 -0.58 -20.86 -1.66
CA ILE A 186 0.85 -21.13 -1.82
C ILE A 186 1.46 -21.18 -0.42
N MET A 187 2.03 -22.32 -0.06
CA MET A 187 2.76 -22.51 1.18
C MET A 187 4.20 -22.10 0.93
N MET A 188 4.76 -21.20 1.72
CA MET A 188 6.13 -20.76 1.52
C MET A 188 6.90 -20.79 2.83
N ASP A 189 8.19 -21.13 2.71
CA ASP A 189 9.15 -21.09 3.80
C ASP A 189 10.52 -20.67 3.26
N ALA A 190 11.33 -20.05 4.11
CA ALA A 190 12.65 -19.57 3.75
C ALA A 190 13.67 -19.89 4.86
N SER A 191 14.88 -20.20 4.44
CA SER A 191 16.04 -20.41 5.32
C SER A 191 17.23 -19.63 4.79
N ASP A 192 18.33 -19.63 5.54
CA ASP A 192 19.58 -18.96 5.14
C ASP A 192 20.16 -19.51 3.82
N ARG A 193 19.73 -20.71 3.40
CA ARG A 193 20.14 -21.32 2.12
C ARG A 193 19.28 -20.89 0.94
N GLY A 194 18.03 -20.48 1.17
CA GLY A 194 17.10 -20.21 0.08
C GLY A 194 15.64 -20.18 0.47
N LEU A 195 14.78 -20.01 -0.53
CA LEU A 195 13.33 -19.95 -0.40
C LEU A 195 12.67 -21.10 -1.14
N ARG A 196 11.62 -21.65 -0.54
CA ARG A 196 10.72 -22.61 -1.17
C ARG A 196 9.29 -22.11 -1.15
N ALA A 197 8.59 -22.27 -2.25
CA ALA A 197 7.15 -22.06 -2.34
C ALA A 197 6.51 -23.28 -2.99
N LEU A 198 5.53 -23.88 -2.32
CA LEU A 198 4.73 -25.00 -2.80
C LEU A 198 3.36 -24.49 -3.21
N TRP A 199 2.89 -24.93 -4.37
CA TRP A 199 1.54 -24.70 -4.85
C TRP A 199 0.78 -26.03 -4.92
N PRO A 200 0.16 -26.46 -3.82
CA PRO A 200 -0.42 -27.81 -3.72
C PRO A 200 -1.46 -28.09 -4.80
N THR A 201 -2.30 -27.09 -5.12
CA THR A 201 -3.36 -27.22 -6.12
C THR A 201 -2.83 -27.51 -7.52
N ARG A 202 -1.64 -26.98 -7.88
CA ARG A 202 -1.01 -27.22 -9.18
C ARG A 202 0.05 -28.31 -9.16
N ARG A 203 0.40 -28.84 -7.99
CA ARG A 203 1.55 -29.76 -7.80
C ARG A 203 2.86 -29.17 -8.32
N GLU A 204 2.99 -27.86 -8.22
CA GLU A 204 4.17 -27.10 -8.64
C GLU A 204 4.92 -26.61 -7.41
N TYR A 205 6.22 -26.40 -7.56
CA TYR A 205 7.04 -25.76 -6.55
C TYR A 205 8.06 -24.82 -7.18
N LEU A 206 8.40 -23.78 -6.44
CA LEU A 206 9.52 -22.89 -6.70
C LEU A 206 10.58 -23.16 -5.64
N GLN A 207 11.82 -23.35 -6.07
CA GLN A 207 12.98 -23.38 -5.19
C GLN A 207 13.99 -22.36 -5.71
N VAL A 208 14.43 -21.47 -4.82
CA VAL A 208 15.48 -20.49 -5.09
C VAL A 208 16.56 -20.72 -4.04
N GLU A 209 17.78 -21.04 -4.46
CA GLU A 209 18.95 -20.95 -3.58
C GLU A 209 19.49 -19.52 -3.64
N PHE A 210 19.87 -18.98 -2.48
CA PHE A 210 20.52 -17.68 -2.44
C PHE A 210 21.97 -17.85 -2.91
N ASN A 211 22.43 -16.96 -3.79
CA ASN A 211 23.84 -16.89 -4.15
C ASN A 211 24.57 -16.09 -3.07
N ASP A 212 25.82 -16.46 -2.80
CA ASP A 212 26.75 -15.66 -1.99
C ASP A 212 27.04 -14.29 -2.61
#